data_AF-A0A7C7N900-F1
#
_entry.id   AF-A0A7C7N900-F1
#
_cell.length_a   1.000
_cell.length_b   1.000
_cell.length_c   1.000
_cell.angle_alpha   90.00
_cell.angle_beta   90.00
_cell.angle_gamma   90.00
#
_symmetry.space_group_name_H-M   'P 1'
#
loop_
_entity.id
_entity.type
_entity.pdbx_description
1 polymer ?
#
loop_
_entity_poly.entity_id
_entity_poly.type
_entity_poly.pdbx_seq_one_letter_code
_entity_poly.pdbx_strand_id
1 'polypeptide(L)'
;MKQVFTSLVCVIVVCLSSPAFGKNQNVTVGSKSFTESVVLGELVSHLARSADGSAIHRQAMGGTRVLWNALNNGDIDIYPEYTGTITQEILSGQKITGMKDIRQAIAAHGLRMSRPLGFNNTYAIGMKEPRANELGITTVSDLRTHPDLRFGFSNEFMDRGDGWPSLRNTYALPQQHVNGLEHDLAYRGLESGSIDAIDLYMTDADIQYYQLRVLEDDLS
;
A
#
# COMPACT_ATOMS: atom_id res chain seq x y z
N MET A 1 -7.90 -20.28 -0.59
CA MET A 1 -7.58 -19.95 0.82
C MET A 1 -8.69 -20.22 1.83
N LYS A 2 -8.34 -20.83 2.96
CA LYS A 2 -9.10 -20.72 4.22
C LYS A 2 -9.17 -19.25 4.60
N GLN A 3 -10.36 -18.77 4.96
CA GLN A 3 -10.61 -17.39 5.39
C GLN A 3 -9.72 -17.06 6.61
N VAL A 4 -8.61 -16.37 6.36
CA VAL A 4 -7.83 -15.71 7.40
C VAL A 4 -8.29 -14.25 7.37
N PHE A 5 -8.93 -13.83 8.46
CA PHE A 5 -9.38 -12.47 8.69
C PHE A 5 -8.21 -11.49 8.61
N THR A 6 -8.12 -10.72 7.54
CA THR A 6 -7.11 -9.66 7.39
C THR A 6 -7.84 -8.32 7.33
N SER A 7 -7.91 -7.62 8.48
CA SER A 7 -8.47 -6.28 8.58
C SER A 7 -7.36 -5.22 8.51
N LEU A 8 -7.56 -4.22 7.65
CA LEU A 8 -6.79 -2.97 7.48
C LEU A 8 -6.76 -2.12 8.75
N VAL A 9 -5.82 -1.19 8.97
CA VAL A 9 -5.85 -0.30 10.16
C VAL A 9 -5.22 1.08 9.94
N CYS A 10 -5.98 2.15 10.19
CA CYS A 10 -5.40 3.49 10.35
C CYS A 10 -4.50 3.59 11.59
N VAL A 11 -3.34 4.21 11.47
CA VAL A 11 -2.55 4.64 12.63
C VAL A 11 -3.27 5.85 13.23
N ILE A 12 -3.44 5.92 14.55
CA ILE A 12 -3.80 7.15 15.28
C ILE A 12 -2.74 7.24 16.37
N VAL A 13 -1.72 8.08 16.19
CA VAL A 13 -0.72 8.34 17.23
C VAL A 13 -1.26 9.43 18.14
N VAL A 14 -1.25 9.15 19.43
CA VAL A 14 -1.49 10.15 20.46
C VAL A 14 -0.35 10.03 21.44
N CYS A 15 0.56 11.01 21.41
CA CYS A 15 1.55 11.22 22.47
C CYS A 15 0.80 11.62 23.75
N LEU A 16 0.84 10.78 24.78
CA LEU A 16 0.31 11.09 26.10
C LEU A 16 1.45 11.46 27.04
N SER A 17 1.91 12.69 26.91
CA SER A 17 2.47 13.44 28.03
C SER A 17 1.47 14.55 28.35
N SER A 18 0.55 14.29 29.29
CA SER A 18 -0.40 15.32 29.76
C SER A 18 0.38 16.40 30.54
N PRO A 19 0.11 17.68 30.25
CA PRO A 19 -1.07 18.32 30.85
C PRO A 19 -1.99 19.00 29.82
N ALA A 20 -3.29 19.05 30.19
CA ALA A 20 -4.37 19.82 29.57
C ALA A 20 -4.74 19.51 28.09
N PHE A 21 -5.92 18.89 27.90
CA PHE A 21 -6.66 18.95 26.64
C PHE A 21 -7.11 20.41 26.41
N GLY A 22 -6.25 21.21 25.80
CA GLY A 22 -6.57 22.57 25.35
C GLY A 22 -7.23 22.54 23.97
N LYS A 23 -8.32 23.30 23.81
CA LYS A 23 -8.79 23.78 22.49
C LYS A 23 -7.60 24.38 21.73
N ASN A 24 -7.35 23.95 20.48
CA ASN A 24 -6.19 24.25 19.60
C ASN A 24 -5.03 23.24 19.61
N GLN A 25 -5.27 21.97 19.30
CA GLN A 25 -4.19 21.10 18.80
C GLN A 25 -4.15 21.16 17.26
N ASN A 26 -3.04 21.66 16.71
CA ASN A 26 -2.71 21.54 15.30
C ASN A 26 -2.25 20.10 15.03
N VAL A 27 -3.00 19.34 14.23
CA VAL A 27 -2.67 17.97 13.82
C VAL A 27 -2.06 17.99 12.41
N THR A 28 -0.88 17.43 12.24
CA THR A 28 -0.24 17.25 10.94
C THR A 28 -0.56 15.85 10.41
N VAL A 29 -1.34 15.77 9.34
CA VAL A 29 -1.75 14.51 8.70
C VAL A 29 -0.84 14.25 7.50
N GLY A 30 -0.26 13.06 7.40
CA GLY A 30 0.50 12.61 6.22
C GLY A 30 -0.32 11.68 5.32
N SER A 31 0.06 11.59 4.05
CA SER A 31 -0.43 10.57 3.12
C SER A 31 0.65 10.10 2.14
N LYS A 32 0.52 8.85 1.69
CA LYS A 32 1.42 8.22 0.72
C LYS A 32 1.14 8.77 -0.68
N SER A 33 2.08 8.55 -1.59
CA SER A 33 1.98 9.00 -2.99
C SER A 33 1.07 8.10 -3.85
N PHE A 34 -0.17 7.89 -3.41
CA PHE A 34 -1.24 7.30 -4.23
C PHE A 34 -2.61 7.84 -3.80
N THR A 35 -3.56 7.81 -4.74
CA THR A 35 -4.85 8.50 -4.65
C THR A 35 -5.64 8.17 -3.39
N GLU A 36 -5.82 6.88 -3.06
CA GLU A 36 -6.57 6.47 -1.87
C GLU A 36 -5.94 7.02 -0.58
N SER A 37 -4.60 6.98 -0.44
CA SER A 37 -3.93 7.52 0.75
C SER A 37 -4.16 9.03 0.89
N VAL A 38 -4.11 9.77 -0.22
CA VAL A 38 -4.40 11.22 -0.22
C VAL A 38 -5.85 11.48 0.19
N VAL A 39 -6.81 10.75 -0.38
CA VAL A 39 -8.23 10.90 0.00
C VAL A 39 -8.43 10.61 1.50
N LEU A 40 -7.85 9.53 2.02
CA LEU A 40 -7.95 9.16 3.43
C LEU A 40 -7.29 10.21 4.35
N GLY A 41 -6.13 10.75 3.96
CA GLY A 41 -5.48 11.83 4.70
C GLY A 41 -6.32 13.11 4.76
N GLU A 42 -7.05 13.44 3.68
CA GLU A 42 -7.96 14.58 3.69
C GLU A 42 -9.18 14.32 4.57
N LEU A 43 -9.75 13.11 4.55
CA LEU A 43 -10.84 12.73 5.45
C LEU A 43 -10.43 12.85 6.92
N VAL A 44 -9.24 12.39 7.28
CA VAL A 44 -8.68 12.53 8.64
C VAL A 44 -8.51 14.01 9.00
N SER A 45 -8.03 14.83 8.07
CA SER A 45 -7.87 16.28 8.26
C SER A 45 -9.22 16.97 8.50
N HIS A 46 -10.26 16.61 7.75
CA HIS A 46 -11.62 17.10 7.97
C HIS A 46 -12.18 16.68 9.33
N LEU A 47 -11.97 15.42 9.74
CA LEU A 47 -12.38 14.92 11.05
C LEU A 47 -11.72 15.72 12.18
N ALA A 48 -10.41 15.96 12.11
CA ALA A 48 -9.69 16.76 13.10
C ALA A 48 -10.23 18.20 13.18
N ARG A 49 -10.49 18.84 12.04
CA ARG A 49 -11.10 20.19 11.97
C ARG A 49 -12.53 20.22 12.53
N SER A 50 -13.30 19.14 12.36
CA SER A 50 -14.69 19.06 12.85
C SER A 50 -14.79 18.90 14.38
N ALA A 51 -13.72 18.47 15.04
CA ALA A 51 -13.66 18.28 16.49
C ALA A 51 -13.09 19.50 17.23
N ASP A 52 -13.33 20.72 16.70
CA ASP A 52 -12.76 22.00 17.18
C ASP A 52 -11.22 22.03 17.20
N GLY A 53 -10.56 21.17 16.42
CA GLY A 53 -9.12 21.16 16.19
C GLY A 53 -8.73 21.88 14.90
N SER A 54 -7.44 21.90 14.61
CA SER A 54 -6.87 22.40 13.36
C SER A 54 -6.02 21.30 12.73
N ALA A 55 -5.96 21.25 11.40
CA ALA A 55 -5.19 20.21 10.72
C ALA A 55 -4.53 20.70 9.42
N ILE A 56 -3.28 20.28 9.23
CA ILE A 56 -2.49 20.47 8.00
C ILE A 56 -2.29 19.10 7.36
N HIS A 57 -2.63 18.97 6.09
CA HIS A 57 -2.42 17.75 5.33
C HIS A 57 -1.15 17.87 4.49
N ARG A 58 -0.11 17.10 4.82
CA ARG A 58 1.09 16.88 4.00
C ARG A 58 0.80 15.73 3.03
N GLN A 59 0.40 16.09 1.83
CA GLN A 59 -0.02 15.15 0.79
C GLN A 59 1.15 14.48 0.10
N ALA A 60 0.96 13.23 -0.33
CA ALA A 60 1.84 12.51 -1.27
C ALA A 60 3.33 12.59 -0.90
N MET A 61 3.65 12.28 0.36
CA MET A 61 5.01 12.44 0.90
C MET A 61 5.99 11.37 0.42
N GLY A 62 5.50 10.26 -0.14
CA GLY A 62 6.32 9.13 -0.59
C GLY A 62 5.70 7.77 -0.23
N GLY A 63 6.54 6.74 -0.22
CA GLY A 63 6.18 5.38 0.17
C GLY A 63 6.21 5.13 1.69
N THR A 64 5.98 3.88 2.08
CA THR A 64 5.85 3.42 3.47
C THR A 64 6.96 3.93 4.40
N ARG A 65 8.25 3.70 4.06
CA ARG A 65 9.38 4.10 4.91
C ARG A 65 9.46 5.61 5.14
N VAL A 66 9.10 6.43 4.16
CA VAL A 66 9.16 7.89 4.29
C VAL A 66 8.18 8.37 5.36
N LEU A 67 6.94 7.90 5.30
CA LEU A 67 5.92 8.27 6.28
C LEU A 67 6.18 7.65 7.65
N TRP A 68 6.66 6.40 7.70
CA TRP A 68 7.05 5.78 8.96
C TRP A 68 8.13 6.59 9.68
N ASN A 69 9.16 7.04 8.97
CA ASN A 69 10.21 7.86 9.55
C ASN A 69 9.68 9.24 9.96
N ALA A 70 8.87 9.88 9.10
CA ALA A 70 8.23 11.15 9.43
C ALA A 70 7.36 11.06 10.70
N LEU A 71 6.64 9.95 10.89
CA LEU A 71 5.83 9.71 12.07
C LEU A 71 6.69 9.53 13.33
N ASN A 72 7.77 8.75 13.25
CA ASN A 72 8.68 8.55 14.38
C ASN A 72 9.44 9.83 14.77
N ASN A 73 9.72 10.70 13.80
CA ASN A 73 10.41 11.97 14.01
C ASN A 73 9.48 13.10 14.48
N GLY A 74 8.16 12.89 14.44
CA GLY A 74 7.17 13.92 14.76
C GLY A 74 6.94 14.95 13.64
N ASP A 75 7.36 14.66 12.41
CA ASP A 75 7.09 15.50 11.23
C ASP A 75 5.62 15.42 10.78
N ILE A 76 4.96 14.31 11.12
CA ILE A 76 3.51 14.07 11.00
C ILE A 76 3.01 13.41 12.28
N ASP A 77 1.75 13.65 12.63
CA ASP A 77 1.09 13.08 13.81
C ASP A 77 0.28 11.82 13.45
N ILE A 78 -0.20 11.73 12.22
CA ILE A 78 -1.11 10.65 11.82
C ILE A 78 -1.06 10.40 10.32
N TYR A 79 -1.16 9.14 9.91
CA TYR A 79 -1.34 8.78 8.50
C TYR A 79 -2.06 7.42 8.36
N PRO A 80 -2.75 7.16 7.23
CA PRO A 80 -3.35 5.86 6.95
C PRO A 80 -2.30 4.82 6.55
N GLU A 81 -2.38 3.61 7.11
CA GLU A 81 -1.45 2.51 6.83
C GLU A 81 -2.18 1.16 6.70
N TYR A 82 -1.52 0.18 6.08
CA TYR A 82 -2.05 -1.14 5.82
C TYR A 82 -1.39 -2.15 6.74
N THR A 83 -2.17 -3.07 7.31
CA THR A 83 -1.66 -4.06 8.25
C THR A 83 -0.64 -5.01 7.62
N GLY A 84 -0.88 -5.45 6.39
CA GLY A 84 0.09 -6.21 5.62
C GLY A 84 1.40 -5.44 5.42
N THR A 85 1.33 -4.14 5.12
CA THR A 85 2.52 -3.29 4.99
C THR A 85 3.26 -3.10 6.29
N ILE A 86 2.55 -2.94 7.41
CA ILE A 86 3.18 -2.91 8.73
C ILE A 86 3.95 -4.18 8.98
N THR A 87 3.41 -5.36 8.68
CA THR A 87 4.10 -6.63 8.98
C THR A 87 5.24 -6.94 8.04
N GLN A 88 5.08 -6.65 6.75
CA GLN A 88 6.02 -7.11 5.72
C GLN A 88 7.14 -6.12 5.45
N GLU A 89 6.89 -4.83 5.67
CA GLU A 89 7.88 -3.78 5.46
C GLU A 89 8.33 -3.15 6.78
N ILE A 90 7.44 -2.52 7.54
CA ILE A 90 7.83 -1.74 8.74
C ILE A 90 8.47 -2.66 9.79
N LEU A 91 7.79 -3.75 10.13
CA LEU A 91 8.18 -4.74 11.13
C LEU A 91 8.80 -6.01 10.49
N SER A 92 9.32 -5.87 9.26
CA SER A 92 9.94 -6.99 8.54
C SER A 92 10.98 -7.71 9.41
N GLY A 93 10.94 -9.04 9.40
CA GLY A 93 11.80 -9.90 10.23
C GLY A 93 11.32 -10.11 11.67
N GLN A 94 10.26 -9.43 12.12
CA GLN A 94 9.64 -9.71 13.42
C GLN A 94 8.58 -10.81 13.30
N LYS A 95 8.45 -11.62 14.36
CA LYS A 95 7.41 -12.65 14.43
C LYS A 95 6.07 -12.01 14.80
N ILE A 96 5.31 -11.60 13.78
CA ILE A 96 3.97 -11.04 13.94
C ILE A 96 2.93 -12.08 13.53
N THR A 97 2.07 -12.49 14.47
CA THR A 97 1.07 -13.54 14.24
C THR A 97 -0.36 -13.00 14.16
N GLY A 98 -0.56 -11.71 14.43
CA GLY A 98 -1.86 -11.07 14.28
C GLY A 98 -1.91 -9.65 14.83
N MET A 99 -3.12 -9.10 14.87
CA MET A 99 -3.38 -7.70 15.22
C MET A 99 -2.85 -7.29 16.61
N LYS A 100 -2.89 -8.20 17.58
CA LYS A 100 -2.38 -7.93 18.94
C LYS A 100 -0.87 -7.66 18.92
N ASP A 101 -0.13 -8.47 18.19
CA ASP A 101 1.32 -8.34 18.06
C ASP A 101 1.68 -7.04 17.33
N ILE A 102 0.95 -6.70 16.26
CA ILE A 102 1.12 -5.42 15.55
C ILE A 102 0.95 -4.25 16.52
N ARG A 103 -0.14 -4.23 17.29
CA ARG A 103 -0.41 -3.15 18.26
C ARG A 103 0.68 -3.04 19.32
N GLN A 104 1.17 -4.18 19.82
CA GLN A 104 2.24 -4.20 20.82
C GLN A 104 3.56 -3.68 20.23
N ALA A 105 3.93 -4.10 19.03
CA ALA A 105 5.13 -3.63 18.34
C ALA A 105 5.06 -2.12 18.08
N ILE A 106 3.95 -1.61 17.53
CA ILE A 106 3.73 -0.18 17.30
C ILE A 106 3.79 0.62 18.62
N ALA A 107 3.21 0.09 19.70
CA ALA A 107 3.27 0.72 21.02
C ALA A 107 4.69 0.81 21.60
N ALA A 108 5.57 -0.14 21.28
CA ALA A 108 6.98 -0.08 21.69
C ALA A 108 7.75 1.09 21.04
N HIS A 109 7.26 1.63 19.93
CA HIS A 109 7.75 2.86 19.31
C HIS A 109 7.13 4.14 19.91
N GLY A 110 6.32 4.03 20.96
CA GLY A 110 5.56 5.17 21.51
C GLY A 110 4.37 5.60 20.64
N LEU A 111 4.05 4.82 19.60
CA LEU A 111 3.01 5.12 18.64
C LEU A 111 1.73 4.35 18.99
N ARG A 112 0.62 4.73 18.36
CA ARG A 112 -0.67 4.06 18.56
C ARG A 112 -1.35 3.79 17.23
N MET A 113 -2.19 2.78 17.27
CA MET A 113 -2.86 2.25 16.10
C MET A 113 -4.36 2.25 16.35
N SER A 114 -5.16 2.81 15.43
CA SER A 114 -6.62 2.88 15.57
C SER A 114 -7.27 1.51 15.32
N ARG A 115 -8.60 1.46 15.24
CA ARG A 115 -9.33 0.28 14.75
C ARG A 115 -9.34 0.26 13.22
N PRO A 116 -9.53 -0.91 12.59
CA PRO A 116 -9.76 -1.00 11.16
C PRO A 116 -10.79 -0.01 10.59
N LEU A 117 -10.52 0.51 9.40
CA LEU A 117 -11.47 1.35 8.66
C LEU A 117 -12.61 0.53 8.01
N GLY A 118 -12.46 -0.78 7.88
CA GLY A 118 -13.52 -1.68 7.40
C GLY A 118 -13.49 -2.00 5.91
N PHE A 119 -12.42 -1.65 5.18
CA PHE A 119 -12.17 -2.10 3.82
C PHE A 119 -10.81 -2.81 3.71
N ASN A 120 -10.55 -3.43 2.57
CA ASN A 120 -9.30 -4.09 2.26
C ASN A 120 -8.76 -3.56 0.93
N ASN A 121 -7.45 -3.44 0.83
CA ASN A 121 -6.77 -3.07 -0.39
C ASN A 121 -5.52 -3.94 -0.50
N THR A 122 -5.58 -4.94 -1.37
CA THR A 122 -4.50 -5.91 -1.57
C THR A 122 -3.78 -5.63 -2.87
N TYR A 123 -2.51 -6.01 -2.92
CA TYR A 123 -1.78 -6.06 -4.17
C TYR A 123 -2.41 -7.07 -5.12
N ALA A 124 -2.38 -6.74 -6.40
CA ALA A 124 -2.66 -7.66 -7.49
C ALA A 124 -1.71 -7.36 -8.65
N ILE A 125 -1.63 -8.26 -9.62
CA ILE A 125 -0.95 -7.99 -10.88
C ILE A 125 -2.00 -7.66 -11.92
N GLY A 126 -1.74 -6.64 -12.74
CA GLY A 126 -2.64 -6.33 -13.83
C GLY A 126 -1.95 -5.96 -15.13
N MET A 127 -2.72 -6.11 -16.20
CA MET A 127 -2.33 -5.89 -17.59
C MET A 127 -3.43 -5.12 -18.30
N LYS A 128 -3.12 -4.51 -19.45
CA LYS A 128 -4.16 -4.00 -20.36
C LYS A 128 -5.04 -5.16 -20.83
N GLU A 129 -6.36 -5.01 -20.71
CA GLU A 129 -7.34 -6.03 -21.13
C GLU A 129 -7.13 -6.50 -22.58
N PRO A 130 -6.90 -5.63 -23.59
CA PRO A 130 -6.60 -6.08 -24.96
C PRO A 130 -5.35 -6.96 -25.07
N ARG A 131 -4.28 -6.62 -24.34
CA ARG A 131 -3.01 -7.36 -24.37
C ARG A 131 -3.13 -8.70 -23.67
N ALA A 132 -3.83 -8.74 -22.53
CA ALA A 132 -4.11 -9.98 -21.84
C ALA A 132 -4.97 -10.93 -22.69
N ASN A 133 -5.96 -10.39 -23.42
CA ASN A 133 -6.77 -11.17 -24.36
C ASN A 133 -5.96 -11.72 -25.54
N GLU A 134 -5.09 -10.90 -26.15
CA GLU A 134 -4.21 -11.31 -27.25
C GLU A 134 -3.31 -12.50 -26.85
N LEU A 135 -2.80 -12.47 -25.63
CA LEU A 135 -1.88 -13.48 -25.09
C LEU A 135 -2.59 -14.65 -24.37
N GLY A 136 -3.92 -14.57 -24.20
CA GLY A 136 -4.68 -15.57 -23.45
C GLY A 136 -4.33 -15.61 -21.95
N ILE A 137 -3.93 -14.49 -21.36
CA ILE A 137 -3.52 -14.39 -19.95
C ILE A 137 -4.72 -14.04 -19.08
N THR A 138 -4.97 -14.86 -18.06
CA THR A 138 -6.06 -14.68 -17.09
C THR A 138 -5.58 -14.82 -15.65
N THR A 139 -4.57 -15.65 -15.42
CA THR A 139 -3.99 -15.94 -14.11
C THR A 139 -2.55 -15.44 -14.02
N VAL A 140 -2.01 -15.33 -12.80
CA VAL A 140 -0.59 -15.06 -12.60
C VAL A 140 0.26 -16.21 -13.16
N SER A 141 -0.20 -17.47 -13.04
CA SER A 141 0.47 -18.64 -13.63
C SER A 141 0.67 -18.55 -15.14
N ASP A 142 -0.23 -17.92 -15.88
CA ASP A 142 -0.15 -17.76 -17.34
C ASP A 142 1.04 -16.88 -17.77
N LEU A 143 1.55 -16.02 -16.89
CA LEU A 143 2.74 -15.20 -17.17
C LEU A 143 3.99 -16.05 -17.40
N ARG A 144 4.03 -17.28 -16.87
CA ARG A 144 5.19 -18.18 -16.97
C ARG A 144 5.58 -18.53 -18.41
N THR A 145 4.62 -18.54 -19.33
CA THR A 145 4.85 -18.88 -20.75
C THR A 145 5.25 -17.67 -21.58
N HIS A 146 5.37 -16.48 -20.97
CA HIS A 146 5.60 -15.21 -21.66
C HIS A 146 6.86 -14.48 -21.14
N PRO A 147 8.07 -15.03 -21.32
CA PRO A 147 9.31 -14.51 -20.73
C PRO A 147 9.71 -13.11 -21.22
N ASP A 148 9.21 -12.70 -22.39
CA ASP A 148 9.54 -11.41 -23.02
C ASP A 148 8.71 -10.24 -22.48
N LEU A 149 7.70 -10.49 -21.65
CA LEU A 149 6.89 -9.42 -21.06
C LEU A 149 7.75 -8.53 -20.17
N ARG A 150 7.47 -7.23 -20.25
CA ARG A 150 8.14 -6.21 -19.44
C ARG A 150 7.26 -5.86 -18.27
N PHE A 151 7.80 -5.94 -17.07
CA PHE A 151 7.08 -5.62 -15.84
C PHE A 151 7.58 -4.30 -15.26
N GLY A 152 6.64 -3.49 -14.79
CA GLY A 152 6.90 -2.25 -14.10
C GLY A 152 6.24 -2.28 -12.75
N PHE A 153 7.01 -2.59 -11.71
CA PHE A 153 6.48 -2.68 -10.36
C PHE A 153 6.87 -1.46 -9.54
N SER A 154 6.11 -1.15 -8.50
CA SER A 154 6.51 -0.16 -7.52
C SER A 154 7.84 -0.55 -6.87
N ASN A 155 8.68 0.44 -6.55
CA ASN A 155 9.93 0.18 -5.82
C ASN A 155 9.69 -0.58 -4.50
N GLU A 156 8.57 -0.28 -3.82
CA GLU A 156 8.13 -1.02 -2.63
C GLU A 156 7.85 -2.50 -2.94
N PHE A 157 7.11 -2.81 -4.00
CA PHE A 157 6.81 -4.19 -4.40
C PHE A 157 8.06 -4.96 -4.85
N MET A 158 9.07 -4.28 -5.39
CA MET A 158 10.35 -4.90 -5.75
C MET A 158 11.15 -5.37 -4.53
N ASP A 159 11.12 -4.61 -3.44
CA ASP A 159 12.00 -4.81 -2.29
C ASP A 159 11.37 -5.68 -1.19
N ARG A 160 10.04 -5.74 -1.14
CA ARG A 160 9.32 -6.46 -0.09
C ARG A 160 9.44 -7.97 -0.19
N GLY A 161 9.52 -8.61 0.98
CA GLY A 161 9.58 -10.07 1.09
C GLY A 161 8.35 -10.80 0.55
N ASP A 162 7.17 -10.17 0.61
CA ASP A 162 5.92 -10.65 0.01
C ASP A 162 5.65 -10.07 -1.39
N GLY A 163 6.57 -9.29 -1.94
CA GLY A 163 6.46 -8.66 -3.26
C GLY A 163 7.02 -9.51 -4.40
N TRP A 164 7.65 -8.87 -5.38
CA TRP A 164 8.21 -9.51 -6.57
C TRP A 164 9.09 -10.74 -6.29
N PRO A 165 10.01 -10.74 -5.29
CA PRO A 165 10.81 -11.92 -5.00
C PRO A 165 9.97 -13.16 -4.66
N SER A 166 8.93 -13.01 -3.85
CA SER A 166 8.03 -14.10 -3.47
C SER A 166 7.15 -14.53 -4.64
N LEU A 167 6.58 -13.56 -5.36
CA LEU A 167 5.74 -13.81 -6.53
C LEU A 167 6.52 -14.62 -7.59
N ARG A 168 7.74 -14.17 -7.92
CA ARG A 168 8.61 -14.83 -8.89
C ARG A 168 8.92 -16.27 -8.51
N ASN A 169 9.23 -16.51 -7.23
CA ASN A 169 9.57 -17.84 -6.74
C ASN A 169 8.36 -18.77 -6.71
N THR A 170 7.22 -18.29 -6.20
CA THR A 170 5.97 -19.07 -6.07
C THR A 170 5.45 -19.52 -7.43
N TYR A 171 5.48 -18.63 -8.42
CA TYR A 171 4.94 -18.87 -9.75
C TYR A 171 6.00 -19.34 -10.77
N ALA A 172 7.27 -19.41 -10.38
CA ALA A 172 8.41 -19.69 -11.26
C ALA A 172 8.47 -18.77 -12.49
N LEU A 173 8.29 -17.46 -12.27
CA LEU A 173 8.19 -16.46 -13.35
C LEU A 173 9.56 -16.19 -14.01
N PRO A 174 9.69 -16.35 -15.34
CA PRO A 174 10.97 -16.28 -16.03
C PRO A 174 11.39 -14.86 -16.44
N GLN A 175 10.52 -13.86 -16.30
CA GLN A 175 10.75 -12.51 -16.80
C GLN A 175 12.05 -11.91 -16.24
N GLN A 176 12.83 -11.33 -17.13
CA GLN A 176 14.09 -10.64 -16.82
C GLN A 176 13.94 -9.11 -16.92
N HIS A 177 12.98 -8.62 -17.70
CA HIS A 177 12.70 -7.20 -17.87
C HIS A 177 11.73 -6.72 -16.79
N VAL A 178 12.20 -6.63 -15.55
CA VAL A 178 11.39 -6.19 -14.41
C VAL A 178 12.07 -4.98 -13.76
N ASN A 179 11.40 -3.84 -13.77
CA ASN A 179 11.94 -2.58 -13.26
C ASN A 179 11.07 -2.01 -12.13
N GLY A 180 11.73 -1.45 -11.12
CA GLY A 180 11.11 -0.60 -10.11
C GLY A 180 10.79 0.79 -10.67
N LEU A 181 9.58 1.28 -10.45
CA LEU A 181 9.06 2.55 -10.95
C LEU A 181 8.21 3.23 -9.87
N GLU A 182 8.00 4.53 -10.01
CA GLU A 182 6.90 5.19 -9.29
C GLU A 182 5.55 4.76 -9.88
N HIS A 183 4.52 4.65 -9.05
CA HIS A 183 3.21 4.11 -9.43
C HIS A 183 2.62 4.82 -10.66
N ASP A 184 2.61 6.16 -10.67
CA ASP A 184 2.15 6.96 -11.82
C ASP A 184 2.99 6.77 -13.10
N LEU A 185 4.26 6.37 -12.97
CA LEU A 185 5.10 6.03 -14.12
C LEU A 185 4.79 4.64 -14.64
N ALA A 186 4.47 3.68 -13.76
CA ALA A 186 4.05 2.34 -14.14
C ALA A 186 2.76 2.38 -14.98
N TYR A 187 1.75 3.14 -14.57
CA TYR A 187 0.51 3.34 -15.36
C TYR A 187 0.75 4.01 -16.71
N ARG A 188 1.61 5.02 -16.78
CA ARG A 188 2.01 5.63 -18.07
C ARG A 188 2.77 4.65 -18.96
N GLY A 189 3.60 3.80 -18.38
CA GLY A 189 4.30 2.75 -19.09
C GLY A 189 3.35 1.70 -19.67
N LEU A 190 2.35 1.31 -18.88
CA LEU A 190 1.27 0.41 -19.29
C LEU A 190 0.41 1.04 -20.40
N GLU A 191 0.08 2.32 -20.28
CA GLU A 191 -0.72 3.04 -21.28
C GLU A 191 -0.01 3.12 -22.62
N SER A 192 1.27 3.50 -22.60
CA SER A 192 2.14 3.60 -23.80
C SER A 192 2.54 2.25 -24.39
N GLY A 193 2.28 1.14 -23.70
CA GLY A 193 2.74 -0.19 -24.11
C GLY A 193 4.25 -0.39 -23.98
N SER A 194 4.94 0.42 -23.17
CA SER A 194 6.34 0.18 -22.80
C SER A 194 6.49 -0.85 -21.68
N ILE A 195 5.39 -1.16 -20.98
CA ILE A 195 5.26 -2.15 -19.91
C ILE A 195 4.00 -2.97 -20.20
N ASP A 196 4.06 -4.27 -19.91
CA ASP A 196 2.99 -5.22 -20.17
C ASP A 196 2.18 -5.56 -18.92
N ALA A 197 2.81 -5.56 -17.74
CA ALA A 197 2.15 -5.79 -16.45
C ALA A 197 2.72 -4.89 -15.34
N ILE A 198 1.86 -4.52 -14.39
CA ILE A 198 2.20 -3.70 -13.22
C ILE A 198 1.59 -4.31 -11.94
N ASP A 199 2.09 -3.90 -10.77
CA ASP A 199 1.41 -4.12 -9.50
C ASP A 199 0.31 -3.08 -9.33
N LEU A 200 -0.83 -3.54 -8.84
CA LEU A 200 -2.03 -2.75 -8.65
C LEU A 200 -2.48 -2.84 -7.20
N TYR A 201 -3.19 -1.81 -6.75
CA TYR A 201 -4.03 -1.88 -5.57
C TYR A 201 -5.46 -2.17 -6.01
N MET A 202 -6.14 -3.12 -5.37
CA MET A 202 -7.51 -3.52 -5.74
C MET A 202 -8.55 -2.40 -5.66
N THR A 203 -8.25 -1.30 -4.97
CA THR A 203 -9.12 -0.11 -4.89
C THR A 203 -8.72 1.00 -5.86
N ASP A 204 -7.72 0.80 -6.72
CA ASP A 204 -7.28 1.81 -7.68
C ASP A 204 -8.38 2.09 -8.72
N ALA A 205 -8.82 3.35 -8.76
CA ALA A 205 -9.78 3.83 -9.76
C ALA A 205 -9.25 3.65 -11.20
N ASP A 206 -7.93 3.63 -11.34
CA ASP A 206 -7.22 3.48 -12.61
C ASP A 206 -7.44 2.10 -13.25
N ILE A 207 -7.81 1.07 -12.47
CA ILE A 207 -8.21 -0.24 -13.00
C ILE A 207 -9.40 -0.08 -13.96
N GLN A 208 -10.41 0.68 -13.55
CA GLN A 208 -11.60 0.91 -14.38
C GLN A 208 -11.29 1.89 -15.52
N TYR A 209 -10.52 2.95 -15.24
CA TYR A 209 -10.19 3.98 -16.23
C TYR A 209 -9.38 3.41 -17.40
N TYR A 210 -8.32 2.65 -17.11
CA TYR A 210 -7.46 2.04 -18.13
C TYR A 210 -7.96 0.67 -18.63
N GLN A 211 -9.12 0.20 -18.14
CA GLN A 211 -9.69 -1.11 -18.46
C GLN A 211 -8.65 -2.22 -18.27
N LEU A 212 -8.12 -2.30 -17.06
CA LEU A 212 -7.10 -3.28 -16.73
C LEU A 212 -7.73 -4.61 -16.36
N ARG A 213 -7.12 -5.69 -16.84
CA ARG A 213 -7.34 -7.02 -16.31
C ARG A 213 -6.54 -7.17 -15.04
N VAL A 214 -7.23 -7.39 -13.93
CA VAL A 214 -6.60 -7.94 -12.72
C VAL A 214 -6.45 -9.45 -12.92
N LEU A 215 -5.22 -9.95 -12.81
CA LEU A 215 -4.92 -11.38 -12.96
C LEU A 215 -5.36 -12.15 -11.71
N GLU A 216 -5.94 -13.33 -11.91
CA GLU A 216 -6.27 -14.22 -10.80
C GLU A 216 -5.01 -14.79 -10.15
N ASP A 217 -4.93 -14.68 -8.82
CA ASP A 217 -3.88 -15.25 -7.99
C ASP A 217 -4.21 -16.73 -7.68
N ASP A 218 -3.83 -17.63 -8.60
CA ASP A 218 -4.29 -19.02 -8.66
C ASP A 218 -3.54 -20.01 -7.74
N LEU A 219 -2.45 -19.59 -7.10
CA LEU A 219 -1.63 -20.43 -6.21
C LEU A 219 -1.63 -19.99 -4.73
N SER A 220 -2.41 -18.97 -4.37
CA SER A 220 -2.47 -18.42 -3.00
C SER A 220 -3.59 -19.01 -2.13
#